data_AF-A0A5J9VG12-F1
#
_entry.id   AF-A0A5J9VG12-F1
#
_cell.length_a   1.000
_cell.length_b   1.000
_cell.length_c   1.000
_cell.angle_alpha   90.00
_cell.angle_beta   90.00
_cell.angle_gamma   90.00
#
_symmetry.space_group_name_H-M   'P 1'
#
loop_
_entity.id
_entity.type
_entity.pdbx_description
1 polymer ?
#
loop_
_entity_poly.entity_id
_entity_poly.type
_entity_poly.pdbx_seq_one_letter_code
_entity_poly.pdbx_strand_id
1 'polypeptide(L)'
;MEFLLLPDSNGGHYHWVIQGPKLRSLSIDTVSDDNWQINDLPSLEKAEIDCGEYSPDRDLVKLMTGLAHVKKLKIAVPQRLCQKNPTF
;
A
#
# COMPACT_ATOMS: atom_id res chain seq x y z
N MET A 1 -19.34 4.51 4.64
CA MET A 1 -17.88 4.35 4.44
C MET A 1 -17.24 5.11 5.58
N GLU A 2 -16.51 4.41 6.44
CA GLU A 2 -15.70 5.05 7.49
C GLU A 2 -14.28 5.21 6.94
N PHE A 3 -13.71 6.41 7.11
CA PHE A 3 -12.35 6.71 6.69
C PHE A 3 -11.50 6.86 7.95
N LEU A 4 -10.42 6.09 8.04
CA LEU A 4 -9.45 6.20 9.12
C LEU A 4 -8.33 7.14 8.65
N LEU A 5 -8.27 8.33 9.23
CA LEU A 5 -7.14 9.24 9.05
C LEU A 5 -6.02 8.78 9.97
N LEU A 6 -4.90 8.36 9.39
CA LEU A 6 -3.71 7.97 10.15
C LEU A 6 -2.96 9.23 10.60
N PRO A 7 -2.50 9.31 11.86
CA PRO A 7 -1.74 10.46 12.34
C PRO A 7 -0.40 10.58 11.60
N ASP A 8 -0.04 11.81 11.25
CA ASP A 8 1.23 12.13 10.60
C ASP A 8 2.41 11.75 11.50
N SER A 9 3.43 11.16 10.91
CA SER A 9 4.58 10.66 11.63
C SER A 9 5.55 11.80 11.89
N ASN A 10 5.70 12.21 13.16
CA ASN A 10 6.75 13.13 13.60
C ASN A 10 8.16 12.48 13.47
N GLY A 11 8.59 12.15 12.25
CA GLY A 11 9.94 11.65 11.93
C GLY A 11 10.24 10.19 12.31
N GLY A 12 9.24 9.43 12.79
CA GLY A 12 9.38 8.00 13.06
C GLY A 12 8.64 7.18 12.00
N HIS A 13 9.35 6.35 11.23
CA HIS A 13 8.75 5.42 10.28
C HIS A 13 7.78 4.46 10.99
N TYR A 14 6.49 4.81 11.06
CA TYR A 14 5.46 3.93 11.60
C TYR A 14 5.18 2.83 10.58
N HIS A 15 5.60 1.60 10.89
CA HIS A 15 5.19 0.42 10.16
C HIS A 15 3.75 0.05 10.56
N TRP A 16 2.77 0.66 9.91
CA TRP A 16 1.37 0.29 10.09
C TRP A 16 1.14 -1.12 9.55
N VAL A 17 0.50 -1.97 10.34
CA VAL A 17 0.06 -3.30 9.90
C VAL A 17 -1.46 -3.32 9.85
N ILE A 18 -2.00 -3.35 8.64
CA ILE A 18 -3.43 -3.44 8.39
C ILE A 18 -3.86 -4.90 8.59
N GLN A 19 -4.77 -5.10 9.54
CA GLN A 19 -5.35 -6.40 9.88
C GLN A 19 -6.87 -6.28 9.98
N GLY A 20 -7.58 -7.38 9.74
CA GLY A 20 -9.03 -7.36 9.72
C GLY A 20 -9.61 -8.66 9.17
N PRO A 21 -9.86 -9.68 10.01
CA PRO A 21 -10.33 -10.97 9.52
C PRO A 21 -11.70 -10.91 8.84
N LYS A 22 -12.50 -9.87 9.13
CA LYS A 22 -13.82 -9.62 8.52
C LYS A 22 -13.81 -8.45 7.53
N LEU A 23 -12.64 -7.87 7.24
CA LEU A 23 -12.53 -6.75 6.31
C LEU A 23 -12.79 -7.26 4.88
N ARG A 24 -13.80 -6.72 4.21
CA ARG A 24 -14.20 -7.14 2.85
C ARG A 24 -13.73 -6.19 1.76
N SER A 25 -13.48 -4.92 2.10
CA SER A 25 -13.04 -3.89 1.16
C SER A 25 -11.94 -3.05 1.81
N LEU A 26 -10.85 -2.86 1.08
CA LEU A 26 -9.72 -2.02 1.47
C LEU A 26 -9.50 -0.95 0.39
N SER A 27 -9.37 0.31 0.81
CA SER A 27 -8.98 1.43 -0.04
C SER A 27 -7.82 2.14 0.63
N ILE A 28 -6.69 2.25 -0.06
CA ILE A 28 -5.52 2.98 0.39
C ILE A 28 -5.26 4.07 -0.64
N ASP A 29 -5.24 5.31 -0.15
CA ASP A 29 -4.95 6.51 -0.93
C ASP A 29 -3.92 7.29 -0.13
N THR A 30 -2.65 7.18 -0.53
CA THR A 30 -1.51 7.77 0.18
C THR A 30 -0.75 8.69 -0.74
N VAL A 31 -0.31 9.84 -0.25
CA VAL A 31 0.59 10.73 -1.00
C VAL A 31 2.03 10.22 -0.93
N SER A 32 2.46 9.73 0.23
CA SER A 32 3.77 9.11 0.47
C SER A 32 3.63 7.62 0.77
N ASP A 33 4.62 6.84 0.35
CA ASP A 33 4.71 5.44 0.76
C ASP A 33 5.19 5.34 2.21
N ASP A 34 4.24 5.37 3.15
CA ASP A 34 4.50 5.28 4.61
C ASP A 34 4.88 3.86 5.08
N ASN A 35 5.34 3.00 4.16
CA ASN A 35 5.78 1.62 4.41
C ASN A 35 4.77 0.75 5.20
N TRP A 36 3.47 1.03 5.03
CA TRP A 36 2.40 0.20 5.58
C TRP A 36 2.45 -1.22 4.99
N GLN A 37 2.08 -2.19 5.81
CA GLN A 37 1.99 -3.60 5.45
C GLN A 37 0.56 -4.09 5.60
N ILE A 38 0.19 -5.03 4.75
CA ILE A 38 -0.99 -5.86 4.99
C ILE A 38 -0.53 -7.19 5.58
N ASN A 39 -1.31 -7.67 6.54
CA ASN A 39 -1.19 -9.05 7.01
C ASN A 39 -2.32 -9.88 6.41
N ASP A 40 -2.60 -11.04 6.99
CA ASP A 40 -3.64 -11.94 6.51
C ASP A 40 -5.03 -11.28 6.61
N LEU A 41 -5.68 -11.08 5.46
CA LEU A 41 -7.00 -10.46 5.32
C LEU A 41 -7.97 -11.47 4.69
N PRO A 42 -8.30 -12.59 5.36
CA PRO A 42 -8.92 -13.76 4.74
C PRO A 42 -10.31 -13.51 4.11
N SER A 43 -11.04 -12.49 4.57
CA SER A 43 -12.35 -12.12 4.02
C SER A 43 -12.30 -11.02 2.95
N LEU A 44 -11.10 -10.57 2.56
CA LEU A 44 -10.95 -9.43 1.64
C LEU A 44 -11.41 -9.81 0.24
N GLU A 45 -12.36 -9.07 -0.28
CA GLU A 45 -12.91 -9.29 -1.63
C GLU A 45 -12.44 -8.24 -2.63
N LYS A 46 -12.19 -7.02 -2.15
CA LYS A 46 -11.82 -5.87 -2.98
C LYS A 46 -10.67 -5.09 -2.36
N ALA A 47 -9.66 -4.78 -3.16
CA ALA A 47 -8.58 -3.88 -2.81
C ALA A 47 -8.39 -2.81 -3.90
N GLU A 48 -8.38 -1.54 -3.50
CA GLU A 48 -7.92 -0.42 -4.32
C GLU A 48 -6.76 0.25 -3.59
N ILE A 49 -5.60 0.30 -4.25
CA ILE A 49 -4.36 0.78 -3.63
C ILE A 49 -3.71 1.77 -4.58
N ASP A 50 -3.55 3.00 -4.10
CA ASP A 50 -2.66 3.99 -4.69
C ASP A 50 -1.42 4.11 -3.81
N CYS A 51 -0.27 3.70 -4.35
CA CYS A 51 0.99 3.67 -3.62
C CYS A 51 1.69 5.05 -3.54
N GLY A 52 1.05 6.14 -3.99
CA GLY A 52 1.55 7.50 -3.79
C GLY A 52 2.91 7.72 -4.43
N GLU A 53 3.89 8.23 -3.68
CA GLU A 53 5.30 8.27 -4.03
C GLU A 53 6.02 6.95 -3.69
N TYR A 54 6.30 6.13 -4.70
CA TYR A 54 6.88 4.78 -4.55
C TYR A 54 8.19 4.83 -3.76
N SER A 55 8.26 4.07 -2.67
CA SER A 55 9.48 3.81 -1.94
C SER A 55 10.21 2.61 -2.55
N PRO A 56 11.52 2.70 -2.85
CA PRO A 56 12.32 1.56 -3.29
C PRO A 56 12.38 0.43 -2.23
N ASP A 57 12.09 0.75 -0.97
CA ASP A 57 12.11 -0.20 0.13
C ASP A 57 10.79 -1.00 0.27
N ARG A 58 9.76 -0.68 -0.52
CA ARG A 58 8.48 -1.39 -0.47
C ARG A 58 8.61 -2.80 -1.04
N ASP A 59 8.28 -3.78 -0.21
CA ASP A 59 8.17 -5.18 -0.62
C ASP A 59 6.85 -5.43 -1.37
N LEU A 60 6.87 -5.15 -2.67
CA LEU A 60 5.71 -5.37 -3.55
C LEU A 60 5.32 -6.85 -3.64
N VAL A 61 6.28 -7.78 -3.54
CA VAL A 61 5.99 -9.22 -3.58
C VAL A 61 5.16 -9.63 -2.36
N LYS A 62 5.54 -9.15 -1.17
CA LYS A 62 4.79 -9.38 0.06
C LYS A 62 3.40 -8.73 0.00
N LEU A 63 3.30 -7.50 -0.52
CA LEU A 63 2.01 -6.83 -0.74
C LEU A 63 1.10 -7.67 -1.66
N MET A 64 1.60 -8.08 -2.81
CA MET A 64 0.80 -8.84 -3.78
C MET A 64 0.41 -10.22 -3.24
N THR A 65 1.28 -10.86 -2.45
CA THR A 65 0.99 -12.14 -1.79
C THR A 65 -0.19 -12.02 -0.83
N GLY A 66 -0.24 -10.96 -0.01
CA GLY A 66 -1.35 -10.70 0.91
C GLY A 66 -2.67 -10.34 0.22
N LEU A 67 -2.65 -10.06 -1.09
CA LEU A 67 -3.82 -9.76 -1.91
C LEU A 67 -4.16 -10.89 -2.90
N ALA A 68 -3.44 -12.01 -2.88
CA ALA A 68 -3.56 -13.04 -3.93
C ALA A 68 -4.97 -13.63 -4.06
N HIS A 69 -5.77 -13.60 -2.99
CA HIS A 69 -7.13 -14.14 -2.93
C HIS A 69 -8.24 -13.13 -3.23
N VAL A 70 -7.93 -11.85 -3.46
CA VAL A 70 -8.97 -10.84 -3.69
C VAL A 70 -9.63 -11.04 -5.06
N LYS A 71 -10.94 -10.80 -5.13
CA LYS A 71 -11.72 -10.94 -6.37
C LYS A 71 -11.57 -9.74 -7.30
N LYS A 72 -11.26 -8.57 -6.73
CA LYS A 72 -11.07 -7.31 -7.45
C LYS A 72 -9.86 -6.58 -6.90
N LEU A 73 -8.86 -6.39 -7.75
CA LEU A 73 -7.65 -5.64 -7.43
C LEU A 73 -7.50 -4.46 -8.39
N LYS A 74 -7.30 -3.27 -7.84
CA LYS A 74 -6.80 -2.11 -8.56
C LYS A 74 -5.55 -1.62 -7.83
N ILE A 75 -4.44 -1.54 -8.55
CA ILE A 75 -3.18 -1.01 -8.04
C ILE A 75 -2.69 0.11 -8.96
N ALA A 76 -2.37 1.25 -8.38
CA ALA A 76 -1.68 2.35 -9.03
C ALA A 76 -0.30 2.48 -8.37
N VAL A 77 0.74 2.31 -9.17
CA VAL A 77 2.13 2.56 -8.76
C VAL A 77 2.58 3.78 -9.55
N PRO A 78 3.09 4.83 -8.90
CA PRO A 78 3.55 6.00 -9.63
C PRO A 78 4.71 5.64 -10.55
N GLN A 79 4.77 6.32 -11.70
CA GLN A 79 5.98 6.36 -12.49
C GLN A 79 6.99 7.28 -11.80
N ARG A 80 7.75 6.78 -10.82
CA ARG A 80 9.10 7.33 -10.66
C ARG A 80 9.90 6.83 -11.84
N LEU A 81 9.86 7.65 -12.89
CA LEU A 81 10.66 7.61 -14.10
C LEU A 81 11.98 6.88 -13.84
N CYS A 82 12.34 5.96 -14.73
CA CYS A 82 13.74 5.71 -15.02
C CYS A 82 14.42 7.08 -15.09
N GLN A 83 15.05 7.52 -13.99
CA GLN A 83 15.92 8.67 -14.02
C GLN A 83 17.07 8.20 -14.89
N LYS A 84 16.99 8.50 -16.18
CA LYS A 84 18.14 8.42 -17.08
C LYS A 84 19.22 9.20 -16.38
N ASN A 85 20.21 8.50 -15.83
CA ASN A 85 21.45 9.13 -15.38
C ASN A 85 21.91 10.02 -16.53
N PRO A 86 22.08 11.35 -16.34
CA PRO A 86 22.88 12.10 -17.28
C PRO A 86 24.29 11.57 -17.12
N THR A 87 24.74 10.82 -18.12
CA THR A 87 26.14 10.43 -18.29
C THR A 87 26.98 11.72 -18.27
N PHE A 88 27.85 11.86 -17.27
CA PHE A 88 28.92 12.88 -17.29
C PHE A 88 29.98 12.50 -18.30
#